data_AF-D0DTL6-F1
#
_entry.id   AF-D0DTL6-F1
#
_cell.length_a   1.000
_cell.length_b   1.000
_cell.length_c   1.000
_cell.angle_alpha   90.00
_cell.angle_beta   90.00
_cell.angle_gamma   90.00
#
_symmetry.space_group_name_H-M   'P 1'
#
loop_
_entity.id
_entity.type
_entity.pdbx_description
1 polymer ?
#
loop_
_entity_poly.entity_id
_entity_poly.type
_entity_poly.pdbx_seq_one_letter_code
_entity_poly.pdbx_strand_id
1 'polypeptide(L)' 'RRSAKAGPVTKVTLLTRKKDRQLTIERGTAAVVIDERGFYTGQISLNLSDGQAKHALLQAFKREFPRSHQLYLHQEKD' A
#
# COMPACT_ATOMS: atom_id res chain seq x y z
N ARG A 1 26.53 -4.14 -19.24
CA ARG A 1 25.16 -4.39 -18.72
C ARG A 1 24.87 -3.33 -17.67
N ARG A 2 24.00 -2.34 -17.93
CA ARG A 2 23.61 -1.35 -16.92
C ARG A 2 22.53 -1.98 -16.05
N SER A 3 22.87 -2.32 -14.81
CA SER A 3 21.90 -2.71 -13.77
C SER A 3 21.00 -1.49 -13.55
N ALA A 4 19.71 -1.62 -13.89
CA ALA A 4 18.73 -0.60 -13.57
C ALA A 4 18.76 -0.44 -12.04
N LYS A 5 19.18 0.74 -11.56
CA LYS A 5 19.09 1.08 -10.14
C LYS A 5 17.61 1.08 -9.80
N ALA A 6 17.16 -0.02 -9.20
CA ALA A 6 15.96 -0.11 -8.42
C ALA A 6 15.81 1.18 -7.61
N GLY A 7 14.75 1.96 -7.84
CA GLY A 7 14.44 3.06 -6.92
C GLY A 7 14.28 2.50 -5.50
N PRO A 8 14.47 3.32 -4.45
CA PRO A 8 14.42 2.85 -3.06
C PRO A 8 13.09 2.15 -2.80
N VAL A 9 13.15 0.91 -2.30
CA VAL A 9 11.97 0.18 -1.85
C VAL A 9 11.35 1.01 -0.74
N THR A 10 10.07 1.32 -0.89
CA THR A 10 9.36 2.17 0.07
C THR A 10 8.16 1.42 0.57
N LYS A 11 8.09 1.26 1.89
CA LYS A 11 6.95 0.67 2.56
C LYS A 11 6.21 1.75 3.33
N VAL A 12 4.91 1.84 3.08
CA VAL A 12 4.02 2.80 3.73
C VAL A 12 2.91 2.02 4.40
N THR A 13 2.74 2.22 5.70
CA THR A 13 1.67 1.62 6.49
C THR A 13 0.74 2.72 6.99
N LEU A 14 -0.55 2.53 6.77
CA LEU A 14 -1.61 3.38 7.28
C LEU A 14 -2.44 2.61 8.29
N LEU A 15 -2.71 3.25 9.43
CA LEU A 15 -3.43 2.65 10.54
C LEU A 15 -4.60 3.57 10.94
N THR A 16 -5.74 2.98 11.33
CA THR A 16 -6.79 3.73 12.03
C THR A 16 -6.28 4.20 13.39
N ARG A 17 -6.98 5.18 13.98
CA ARG A 17 -6.70 5.63 15.34
C ARG A 17 -6.70 4.50 16.37
N LYS A 18 -7.65 3.58 16.26
CA LYS A 18 -7.77 2.40 17.14
C LYS A 18 -6.77 1.29 16.80
N LYS A 19 -6.03 1.42 15.69
CA LYS A 19 -5.10 0.41 15.15
C LYS A 19 -5.75 -0.97 14.90
N ASP A 20 -7.07 -1.00 14.74
CA ASP A 20 -7.88 -2.17 14.42
C ASP A 20 -7.96 -2.44 12.91
N ARG A 21 -7.51 -1.47 12.09
CA ARG A 21 -7.40 -1.62 10.64
C ARG A 21 -6.10 -1.03 10.13
N GLN A 22 -5.56 -1.66 9.11
CA GLN A 22 -4.27 -1.38 8.52
C GLN A 22 -4.32 -1.56 7.01
N LEU A 23 -3.63 -0.67 6.30
CA LEU A 23 -3.32 -0.77 4.89
C LEU A 23 -1.82 -0.58 4.70
N THR A 24 -1.14 -1.61 4.23
CA THR A 24 0.30 -1.57 3.95
C THR A 24 0.52 -1.58 2.45
N ILE A 25 1.34 -0.66 1.98
CA ILE A 25 1.72 -0.51 0.59
C ILE A 25 3.23 -0.66 0.52
N GLU A 26 3.67 -1.69 -0.19
CA GLU A 26 5.08 -1.92 -0.44
C GLU A 26 5.35 -1.69 -1.93
N ARG A 27 6.16 -0.68 -2.21
CA ARG A 27 6.58 -0.36 -3.57
C ARG A 27 7.95 -0.96 -3.83
N GLY A 28 7.96 -2.01 -4.65
CA GLY A 28 9.16 -2.54 -5.27
C GLY A 28 9.51 -1.80 -6.57
N THR A 29 10.39 -2.40 -7.36
CA THR A 29 10.92 -1.81 -8.61
C THR A 29 9.93 -1.89 -9.77
N ALA A 30 9.26 -3.04 -9.90
CA ALA A 30 8.34 -3.33 -11.00
C ALA A 30 6.90 -3.53 -10.52
N ALA A 31 6.70 -3.82 -9.24
CA ALA A 31 5.41 -4.14 -8.66
C ALA A 31 5.15 -3.36 -7.38
N VAL A 32 3.86 -3.23 -7.06
CA VAL A 32 3.36 -2.74 -5.78
C VAL A 32 2.54 -3.85 -5.14
N VAL A 33 2.81 -4.10 -3.87
CA VAL A 33 2.02 -4.98 -3.03
C VAL A 33 1.15 -4.13 -2.13
N ILE A 34 -0.13 -4.47 -2.06
CA ILE A 34 -1.11 -3.87 -1.16
C ILE A 34 -1.61 -4.97 -0.23
N ASP A 35 -1.38 -4.80 1.07
CA ASP A 35 -1.81 -5.71 2.13
C ASP A 35 -2.86 -4.99 2.99
N GLU A 36 -4.05 -5.58 3.05
CA GLU A 36 -5.19 -5.08 3.80
C GLU A 36 -5.42 -5.96 5.01
N ARG A 37 -5.60 -5.33 6.18
CA ARG A 37 -5.93 -6.02 7.42
C ARG A 37 -6.92 -5.21 8.22
N GLY A 38 -8.17 -5.65 8.26
CA GLY A 38 -9.20 -4.99 9.05
C GLY A 38 -10.58 -5.41 8.62
N PHE A 39 -11.20 -4.63 7.73
CA PHE A 39 -12.49 -4.98 7.15
C PHE A 39 -12.37 -6.15 6.17
N TYR A 40 -11.36 -6.09 5.31
CA TYR A 40 -10.92 -7.17 4.46
C TYR A 40 -9.52 -7.60 4.90
N THR A 41 -9.23 -8.89 4.76
CA THR A 41 -7.88 -9.42 5.01
C THR A 41 -7.42 -10.09 3.74
N GLY A 42 -6.37 -9.55 3.14
CA GLY A 42 -5.86 -10.08 1.87
C GLY A 42 -4.71 -9.26 1.33
N GLN A 43 -4.03 -9.83 0.35
CA GLN A 43 -2.90 -9.22 -0.31
C GLN A 43 -3.12 -9.26 -1.82
N ILE A 44 -2.80 -8.15 -2.49
CA ILE A 44 -2.78 -8.06 -3.95
C ILE A 44 -1.42 -7.54 -4.40
N SER A 45 -0.89 -8.12 -5.48
CA SER A 45 0.33 -7.66 -6.12
C SER A 45 0.00 -7.20 -7.53
N LEU A 46 0.46 -6.01 -7.87
CA LEU A 46 0.13 -5.34 -9.13
C LEU A 46 1.39 -4.80 -9.79
N ASN A 47 1.50 -4.97 -11.10
CA ASN A 47 2.57 -4.34 -11.86
C ASN A 47 2.36 -2.83 -11.96
N LEU A 48 3.44 -2.08 -11.82
CA LEU A 48 3.42 -0.61 -11.95
C LEU A 48 3.13 -0.14 -13.37
N SER A 49 3.40 -0.97 -14.39
CA SER A 49 3.19 -0.66 -15.81
C SER A 49 1.72 -0.51 -16.19
N ASP A 50 0.81 -1.14 -15.45
CA ASP A 50 -0.54 -1.39 -15.94
C ASP A 50 -1.54 -0.29 -15.51
N GLY A 51 -1.10 0.72 -14.76
CA GLY A 51 -1.94 1.83 -14.29
C GLY A 51 -3.02 1.45 -13.26
N GLN A 52 -3.29 0.15 -13.10
CA GLN A 52 -4.29 -0.41 -12.19
C GLN A 52 -3.93 -0.23 -10.70
N ALA A 53 -2.64 -0.08 -10.39
CA ALA A 53 -2.16 0.09 -9.02
C ALA A 53 -2.83 1.26 -8.30
N LYS A 54 -3.07 2.38 -8.99
CA LYS A 54 -3.77 3.54 -8.41
C LYS A 54 -5.22 3.22 -8.08
N HIS A 55 -5.92 2.55 -8.99
CA HIS A 55 -7.32 2.19 -8.80
C HIS A 55 -7.49 1.20 -7.65
N ALA A 56 -6.66 0.17 -7.61
CA ALA A 56 -6.67 -0.83 -6.54
C ALA A 56 -6.37 -0.21 -5.18
N LEU A 57 -5.39 0.69 -5.11
CA LEU A 57 -5.07 1.43 -3.90
C LEU A 57 -6.27 2.25 -3.42
N LEU A 58 -6.91 3.04 -4.29
CA LEU A 58 -8.10 3.82 -3.92
C LEU A 58 -9.25 2.93 -3.43
N GLN A 59 -9.45 1.74 -4.02
CA GLN A 59 -10.46 0.80 -3.56
C GLN A 59 -10.13 0.23 -2.17
N ALA A 60 -8.88 -0.18 -1.95
CA ALA A 60 -8.42 -0.65 -0.64
C ALA A 60 -8.59 0.42 0.45
N PHE A 61 -8.26 1.67 0.14
CA PHE A 61 -8.49 2.81 1.03
C PHE A 61 -9.97 3.00 1.37
N LYS A 62 -10.86 2.98 0.38
CA LYS A 62 -12.31 3.13 0.61
C LYS A 62 -12.88 1.98 1.44
N ARG A 63 -12.35 0.76 1.24
CA ARG A 63 -12.77 -0.45 1.95
C ARG A 63 -12.34 -0.43 3.42
N GLU A 64 -11.06 -0.15 3.68
CA GLU A 64 -10.51 -0.16 5.04
C GLU A 64 -10.90 1.11 5.83
N PHE A 65 -10.96 2.26 5.17
CA PHE A 65 -11.13 3.57 5.81
C PHE A 65 -12.34 4.40 5.29
N PRO A 66 -13.57 3.86 5.21
CA PRO A 66 -14.70 4.55 4.60
C PRO A 66 -15.13 5.85 5.31
N ARG A 67 -14.83 6.00 6.61
CA ARG A 67 -15.22 7.14 7.45
C ARG A 67 -14.09 7.67 8.34
N SER A 68 -12.89 7.14 8.18
CA SER A 68 -11.77 7.44 9.07
C SER A 68 -10.99 8.65 8.54
N HIS A 69 -11.14 9.79 9.21
CA HIS A 69 -10.45 11.03 8.86
C HIS A 69 -9.13 11.21 9.63
N GLN A 70 -8.87 10.34 10.61
CA GLN A 70 -7.64 10.32 11.42
C GLN A 70 -6.91 9.01 11.17
N LEU A 71 -5.84 9.06 10.39
CA LEU A 71 -4.97 7.94 10.09
C LEU A 71 -3.56 8.23 10.59
N TYR A 72 -2.91 7.20 11.10
CA TYR A 72 -1.48 7.23 11.38
C TYR A 72 -0.72 6.72 10.17
N LEU A 73 0.34 7.44 9.79
CA LEU A 73 1.24 7.10 8.70
C LEU A 73 2.58 6.63 9.28
N HIS A 74 3.01 5.45 8.87
CA HIS A 74 4.36 4.95 9.12
C HIS A 74 5.03 4.70 7.77
N GLN A 75 6.22 5.25 7.56
CA GLN A 75 6.97 5.08 6.31
C GLN A 75 8.36 4.55 6.61
N GLU A 76 8.72 3.49 5.91
CA GLU A 76 10.05 2.89 5.90
C GLU A 76 10.64 3.06 4.50
N LYS A 77 11.91 3.48 4.44
CA LYS A 77 12.70 3.56 3.22
C LYS A 77 13.92 2.69 3.45
N ASP A 78 14.15 1.76 2.53
CA ASP A 78 15.39 0.99 2.45
C ASP A 78 16.56 1.87 1.98
#